data_AF-A0A0P9DEF5-F1
#
_entry.id   AF-A0A0P9DEF5-F1
#
_cell.length_a   1.000
_cell.length_b   1.000
_cell.length_c   1.000
_cell.angle_alpha   90.00
_cell.angle_beta   90.00
_cell.angle_gamma   90.00
#
_symmetry.space_group_name_H-M   'P 1'
#
loop_
_entity.id
_entity.type
_entity.pdbx_description
1 polymer ?
#
loop_
_entity_poly.entity_id
_entity_poly.type
_entity_poly.pdbx_seq_one_letter_code
_entity_poly.pdbx_strand_id
1 'polypeptide(L)'
;WSGCAARISARKRWRRVSALASGPKTSAGVPARFFRTDDAAGAASFTDLTNAGSVNYCTAQCWYDNYVVTPAGSPDTVFLGGSHQYGEIYGVSNGRGLVMSTDAGATFTDMTVEYGDGTSSINLHPDHHALTVVPSNPNIFFSGSDGGLVRSSGRFVNNSAACAARGLTGANLANCQQLLSKIPERLFSLNKGLSTLQFQSVLTNPQNPSLLIGGTQDNGTWLSNGSVQNWSQTIYGDGGQSGFDVANPAFRFNTFFTQAVDANFQNGDPTKWVVISGPLFNSGETAPFYMAIIGDPKVGGTMFAGLQSVYRTTDNGGNQAYLEANCSEFTTSAAAPDCGDWQRLSGSNLTTSALGDRSGGTVAAVERTASDTGTLWAATSTGRVFISKNADAATASSVSFTRLDSLAANDPGRFVSSIFVDPANANHAWISYSGYNFNTPAQPGHVFSVTYDPAAGTATWANLDAGTGPMGDLPVTDLVQDSATGDLYAATDFGVLRLPSGTSSWVAAGSGLPMVEVPGLTIVPGSRILYAATHGRSSWQIKLP
;
A
#
# COMPACT_ATOMS: atom_id res chain seq x y z
N TRP A 1 -32.72 1.31 7.36
CA TRP A 1 -31.46 1.69 8.02
C TRP A 1 -30.44 0.60 7.79
N SER A 2 -29.65 0.71 6.73
CA SER A 2 -28.63 -0.28 6.35
C SER A 2 -27.29 0.44 6.08
N GLY A 3 -26.78 1.13 7.10
CA GLY A 3 -25.41 1.69 7.14
C GLY A 3 -24.60 0.96 8.21
N CYS A 4 -23.27 0.97 8.10
CA CYS A 4 -22.39 0.49 9.17
C CYS A 4 -22.60 1.35 10.43
N ALA A 5 -22.91 0.69 11.54
CA ALA A 5 -23.20 1.30 12.83
C ALA A 5 -22.07 0.94 13.79
N ALA A 6 -21.32 1.93 14.28
CA ALA A 6 -20.34 1.71 15.34
C ALA A 6 -21.07 1.33 16.65
N ARG A 7 -20.64 0.25 17.31
CA ARG A 7 -21.38 -0.35 18.44
C ARG A 7 -21.32 0.46 19.73
N ILE A 8 -22.44 0.38 20.44
CA ILE A 8 -22.81 0.98 21.73
C ILE A 8 -21.74 0.74 22.84
N SER A 9 -21.16 1.82 23.37
CA SER A 9 -20.47 1.79 24.67
C SER A 9 -21.45 2.16 25.79
N ALA A 10 -22.03 1.16 26.45
CA ALA A 10 -22.87 1.38 27.64
C ALA A 10 -22.22 0.74 28.86
N ARG A 11 -21.65 1.54 29.80
CA ARG A 11 -21.35 1.06 31.16
C ARG A 11 -21.63 2.14 32.24
N LYS A 12 -22.51 1.74 33.18
CA LYS A 12 -22.97 2.29 34.50
C LYS A 12 -22.29 3.62 34.95
N ARG A 13 -22.97 4.70 35.38
CA ARG A 13 -24.23 4.90 36.14
C ARG A 13 -24.70 6.39 36.03
N TRP A 14 -26.00 6.64 36.23
CA TRP A 14 -26.76 7.91 36.44
C TRP A 14 -27.27 8.74 35.24
N ARG A 15 -26.69 8.64 34.03
CA ARG A 15 -27.36 8.95 32.76
C ARG A 15 -26.90 7.91 31.73
N ARG A 16 -27.82 7.11 31.18
CA ARG A 16 -27.46 6.11 30.15
C ARG A 16 -27.52 6.79 28.78
N VAL A 17 -26.49 7.58 28.47
CA VAL A 17 -26.30 8.13 27.13
C VAL A 17 -25.67 7.04 26.27
N SER A 18 -26.32 6.69 25.17
CA SER A 18 -25.71 5.90 24.10
C SER A 18 -25.65 6.76 22.85
N ALA A 19 -24.55 6.67 22.12
CA ALA A 19 -24.37 7.37 20.87
C ALA A 19 -24.14 6.38 19.73
N LEU A 20 -24.55 6.79 18.53
CA LEU A 20 -24.35 6.06 17.30
C LEU A 20 -23.74 7.01 16.25
N ALA A 21 -22.71 6.50 15.62
CA ALA A 21 -22.11 7.03 14.41
C ALA A 21 -22.56 6.17 13.22
N SER A 22 -23.07 6.80 12.16
CA SER A 22 -23.33 6.12 10.89
C SER A 22 -22.49 6.75 9.78
N GLY A 23 -21.82 5.91 8.99
CA GLY A 23 -21.06 6.32 7.81
C GLY A 23 -21.60 5.70 6.52
N PRO A 24 -21.23 6.25 5.35
CA PRO A 24 -21.59 5.68 4.06
C PRO A 24 -21.02 4.26 3.90
N LYS A 25 -21.79 3.36 3.29
CA LYS A 25 -21.38 1.97 2.98
C LYS A 25 -20.65 1.85 1.63
N THR A 26 -20.75 2.90 0.81
CA THR A 26 -20.17 3.05 -0.53
C THR A 26 -19.94 4.55 -0.79
N SER A 27 -19.13 4.88 -1.80
CA SER A 27 -18.83 6.26 -2.25
C SER A 27 -20.04 7.12 -2.68
N ALA A 28 -21.27 6.63 -2.54
CA ALA A 28 -22.49 7.33 -2.91
C ALA A 28 -23.31 7.81 -1.69
N GLY A 29 -22.99 9.02 -1.21
CA GLY A 29 -24.01 10.06 -1.02
C GLY A 29 -24.70 10.27 0.33
N VAL A 30 -24.43 9.50 1.39
CA VAL A 30 -24.96 9.83 2.74
C VAL A 30 -23.81 10.28 3.65
N PRO A 31 -23.74 11.57 4.01
CA PRO A 31 -22.72 12.08 4.93
C PRO A 31 -22.75 11.35 6.27
N ALA A 32 -21.59 11.21 6.91
CA ALA A 32 -21.54 10.69 8.27
C ALA A 32 -22.39 11.55 9.21
N ARG A 33 -23.13 10.90 10.13
CA ARG A 33 -24.07 11.53 11.07
C ARG A 33 -23.87 11.04 12.49
N PHE A 34 -24.32 11.86 13.43
CA PHE A 34 -24.25 11.60 14.85
C PHE A 34 -25.64 11.55 15.47
N PHE A 35 -25.94 10.44 16.13
CA PHE A 35 -27.20 10.22 16.82
C PHE A 35 -26.96 9.92 18.29
N ARG A 36 -27.84 10.42 19.16
CA ARG A 36 -27.79 10.18 20.61
C ARG A 36 -29.13 9.68 21.11
N THR A 37 -29.10 8.81 22.11
CA THR A 37 -30.26 8.46 22.92
C THR A 37 -29.95 8.69 24.39
N ASP A 38 -30.89 9.30 25.09
CA ASP A 38 -30.82 9.50 26.55
C ASP A 38 -31.57 8.37 27.31
N ASP A 39 -32.26 7.49 26.58
CA ASP A 39 -32.99 6.34 27.10
C ASP A 39 -32.51 5.02 26.46
N ALA A 40 -31.29 4.64 26.79
CA ALA A 40 -30.74 3.37 26.35
C ALA A 40 -31.28 2.14 27.13
N ALA A 41 -32.34 2.29 27.93
CA ALA A 41 -32.90 1.22 28.75
C ALA A 41 -34.11 0.56 28.05
N GLY A 42 -33.88 -0.05 26.88
CA GLY A 42 -34.94 -0.76 26.14
C GLY A 42 -34.83 -0.56 24.63
N ALA A 43 -35.97 -0.39 23.96
CA ALA A 43 -36.01 0.02 22.56
C ALA A 43 -35.63 1.51 22.46
N ALA A 44 -34.34 1.78 22.36
CA ALA A 44 -33.81 3.14 22.39
C ALA A 44 -34.27 3.96 21.18
N SER A 45 -34.83 5.14 21.45
CA SER A 45 -35.10 6.16 20.42
C SER A 45 -33.90 7.07 20.28
N PHE A 46 -33.42 7.24 19.04
CA PHE A 46 -32.25 8.06 18.73
C PHE A 46 -32.68 9.41 18.13
N THR A 47 -32.09 10.48 18.63
CA THR A 47 -32.20 11.83 18.09
C THR A 47 -31.00 12.13 17.20
N ASP A 48 -31.25 12.63 15.98
CA ASP A 48 -30.20 13.16 15.11
C ASP A 48 -29.67 14.47 15.73
N LEU A 49 -28.43 14.44 16.19
CA LEU A 49 -27.72 15.60 16.74
C LEU A 49 -26.61 16.09 15.80
N THR A 50 -26.68 15.70 14.52
CA THR A 50 -25.71 16.12 13.52
C THR A 50 -25.72 17.64 13.40
N ASN A 51 -24.54 18.24 13.55
CA ASN A 51 -24.32 19.68 13.47
C ASN A 51 -23.11 20.00 12.58
N ALA A 52 -22.77 21.27 12.41
CA ALA A 52 -21.69 21.69 11.50
C ALA A 52 -20.30 21.10 11.87
N GLY A 53 -20.07 20.76 13.15
CA GLY A 53 -18.83 20.13 13.58
C GLY A 53 -18.81 18.61 13.36
N SER A 54 -19.96 17.95 13.34
CA SER A 54 -20.11 16.50 13.25
C SER A 54 -20.78 16.01 11.96
N VAL A 55 -21.14 16.90 11.03
CA VAL A 55 -21.65 16.48 9.73
C VAL A 55 -20.48 16.01 8.89
N ASN A 56 -20.58 14.81 8.33
CA ASN A 56 -19.54 14.27 7.48
C ASN A 56 -18.16 14.24 8.16
N TYR A 57 -18.04 13.99 9.47
CA TYR A 57 -16.70 13.97 10.10
C TYR A 57 -15.78 12.87 9.54
N CYS A 58 -16.37 11.85 8.89
CA CYS A 58 -15.66 10.75 8.27
C CYS A 58 -16.11 10.65 6.79
N THR A 59 -15.16 10.43 5.86
CA THR A 59 -15.37 10.45 4.40
C THR A 59 -15.68 9.08 3.76
N ALA A 60 -15.00 8.69 2.68
CA ALA A 60 -15.40 7.56 1.82
C ALA A 60 -15.13 6.19 2.45
N GLN A 61 -14.25 6.12 3.44
CA GLN A 61 -13.75 4.88 4.03
C GLN A 61 -14.53 4.41 5.28
N CYS A 62 -15.47 5.22 5.81
CA CYS A 62 -16.18 5.02 7.08
C CYS A 62 -16.94 3.70 7.28
N TRP A 63 -16.99 2.83 6.28
CA TRP A 63 -17.58 1.51 6.40
C TRP A 63 -16.70 0.57 7.24
N TYR A 64 -15.40 0.85 7.44
CA TYR A 64 -14.49 0.05 8.29
C TYR A 64 -13.75 0.84 9.38
N ASP A 65 -13.62 2.16 9.24
CA ASP A 65 -12.88 3.04 10.17
C ASP A 65 -13.82 4.11 10.76
N ASN A 66 -14.88 3.71 11.45
CA ASN A 66 -15.80 4.68 12.07
C ASN A 66 -16.16 4.26 13.49
N TYR A 67 -15.98 5.16 14.45
CA TYR A 67 -16.35 4.92 15.84
C TYR A 67 -16.90 6.14 16.57
N VAL A 68 -17.61 5.83 17.66
CA VAL A 68 -18.02 6.78 18.69
C VAL A 68 -17.61 6.27 20.06
N VAL A 69 -17.00 7.13 20.87
CA VAL A 69 -16.56 6.79 22.24
C VAL A 69 -17.09 7.81 23.24
N THR A 70 -17.79 7.31 24.26
CA THR A 70 -18.23 8.08 25.43
C THR A 70 -17.59 7.46 26.67
N PRO A 71 -16.61 8.12 27.31
CA PRO A 71 -15.92 7.61 28.48
C PRO A 71 -16.85 7.39 29.69
N ALA A 72 -16.61 6.30 30.43
CA ALA A 72 -17.39 5.99 31.62
C ALA A 72 -17.28 7.12 32.66
N GLY A 73 -18.42 7.54 33.22
CA GLY A 73 -18.48 8.63 34.20
C GLY A 73 -18.36 10.05 33.62
N SER A 74 -18.23 10.19 32.30
CA SER A 74 -18.15 11.50 31.62
C SER A 74 -19.13 11.56 30.45
N PRO A 75 -20.46 11.58 30.73
CA PRO A 75 -21.49 11.45 29.70
C PRO A 75 -21.52 12.59 28.68
N ASP A 76 -20.97 13.77 29.04
CA ASP A 76 -20.90 14.91 28.13
C ASP A 76 -19.68 14.84 27.20
N THR A 77 -18.71 13.96 27.47
CA THR A 77 -17.54 13.76 26.63
C THR A 77 -17.85 12.73 25.54
N VAL A 78 -17.84 13.17 24.28
CA VAL A 78 -18.10 12.30 23.13
C VAL A 78 -17.00 12.49 22.10
N PHE A 79 -16.38 11.41 21.67
CA PHE A 79 -15.44 11.40 20.56
C PHE A 79 -16.08 10.75 19.34
N LEU A 80 -15.84 11.33 18.17
CA LEU A 80 -16.13 10.74 16.87
C LEU A 80 -14.82 10.67 16.09
N GLY A 81 -14.53 9.52 15.51
CA GLY A 81 -13.32 9.35 14.72
C GLY A 81 -13.56 8.43 13.53
N GLY A 82 -12.73 8.63 12.51
CA GLY A 82 -12.68 7.77 11.34
C GLY A 82 -11.74 8.29 10.27
N SER A 83 -12.13 8.18 9.00
CA SER A 83 -11.35 8.75 7.90
C SER A 83 -11.29 10.28 7.93
N HIS A 84 -10.20 10.86 7.42
CA HIS A 84 -10.00 12.31 7.34
C HIS A 84 -10.95 13.01 6.35
N GLN A 85 -11.30 14.26 6.67
CA GLN A 85 -11.82 15.28 5.76
C GLN A 85 -10.69 16.07 5.10
N TYR A 86 -9.97 15.43 4.18
CA TYR A 86 -8.81 16.03 3.50
C TYR A 86 -9.10 17.39 2.86
N GLY A 87 -10.30 17.57 2.27
CA GLY A 87 -10.70 18.83 1.63
C GLY A 87 -10.92 20.01 2.59
N GLU A 88 -10.88 19.77 3.90
CA GLU A 88 -11.03 20.82 4.91
C GLU A 88 -9.72 21.23 5.58
N ILE A 89 -8.60 20.57 5.26
CA ILE A 89 -7.28 20.94 5.77
C ILE A 89 -6.99 22.40 5.37
N TYR A 90 -6.60 23.23 6.36
CA TYR A 90 -6.47 24.69 6.25
C TYR A 90 -7.75 25.46 5.89
N GLY A 91 -8.89 24.78 5.74
CA GLY A 91 -10.21 25.35 5.53
C GLY A 91 -10.99 25.47 6.84
N VAL A 92 -12.24 24.97 6.86
CA VAL A 92 -13.12 25.05 8.04
C VAL A 92 -12.62 24.25 9.26
N SER A 93 -11.65 23.36 9.08
CA SER A 93 -11.12 22.49 10.14
C SER A 93 -9.64 22.17 9.92
N ASN A 94 -9.07 21.25 10.70
CA ASN A 94 -7.75 20.67 10.45
C ASN A 94 -7.86 19.24 9.89
N GLY A 95 -8.99 18.94 9.22
CA GLY A 95 -9.26 17.64 8.61
C GLY A 95 -10.18 16.72 9.43
N ARG A 96 -10.55 17.07 10.67
CA ARG A 96 -11.56 16.35 11.48
C ARG A 96 -11.40 14.82 11.54
N GLY A 97 -10.19 14.27 11.53
CA GLY A 97 -9.96 12.84 11.74
C GLY A 97 -10.48 12.35 13.09
N LEU A 98 -10.34 13.19 14.12
CA LEU A 98 -10.92 12.98 15.44
C LEU A 98 -11.57 14.29 15.91
N VAL A 99 -12.81 14.24 16.35
CA VAL A 99 -13.52 15.36 16.97
C VAL A 99 -14.01 15.01 18.36
N MET A 100 -14.02 15.98 19.26
CA MET A 100 -14.44 15.85 20.66
C MET A 100 -15.52 16.86 21.00
N SER A 101 -16.58 16.38 21.66
CA SER A 101 -17.59 17.19 22.34
C SER A 101 -17.39 17.11 23.85
N THR A 102 -17.72 18.18 24.55
CA THR A 102 -17.84 18.23 26.03
C THR A 102 -19.23 18.68 26.49
N ASP A 103 -20.23 18.60 25.61
CA ASP A 103 -21.62 19.00 25.85
C ASP A 103 -22.61 17.94 25.31
N ALA A 104 -22.22 16.66 25.41
CA ALA A 104 -23.01 15.50 24.99
C ALA A 104 -23.38 15.51 23.49
N GLY A 105 -22.49 16.05 22.66
CA GLY A 105 -22.59 16.08 21.21
C GLY A 105 -23.37 17.27 20.63
N ALA A 106 -23.64 18.31 21.42
CA ALA A 106 -24.28 19.52 20.91
C ALA A 106 -23.32 20.36 20.06
N THR A 107 -22.04 20.41 20.43
CA THR A 107 -20.96 21.01 19.66
C THR A 107 -19.71 20.13 19.69
N PHE A 108 -18.85 20.28 18.67
CA PHE A 108 -17.61 19.52 18.53
C PHE A 108 -16.42 20.44 18.26
N THR A 109 -15.24 19.95 18.64
CA THR A 109 -13.92 20.58 18.47
C THR A 109 -12.95 19.60 17.83
N ASP A 110 -12.01 20.11 17.04
CA ASP A 110 -11.11 19.29 16.22
C ASP A 110 -9.86 18.86 17.01
N MET A 111 -9.66 17.54 17.12
CA MET A 111 -8.53 16.92 17.84
C MET A 111 -7.41 16.45 16.91
N THR A 112 -7.52 16.69 15.60
CA THR A 112 -6.63 16.13 14.57
C THR A 112 -5.22 16.69 14.66
N VAL A 113 -5.09 17.98 14.95
CA VAL A 113 -3.81 18.69 14.90
C VAL A 113 -3.56 19.40 16.24
N GLU A 114 -2.37 19.24 16.78
CA GLU A 114 -1.96 20.00 17.97
C GLU A 114 -1.72 21.49 17.66
N TYR A 115 -1.79 22.34 18.68
CA TYR A 115 -1.43 23.75 18.54
C TYR A 115 0.05 23.93 18.15
N GLY A 116 0.94 23.12 18.73
CA GLY A 116 2.38 23.15 18.49
C GLY A 116 3.10 24.28 19.24
N ASP A 117 4.42 24.40 19.05
CA ASP A 117 5.26 25.53 19.51
C ASP A 117 5.99 26.24 18.36
N GLY A 118 5.60 25.94 17.12
CA GLY A 118 6.27 26.45 15.93
C GLY A 118 7.57 25.74 15.54
N THR A 119 7.99 24.67 16.26
CA THR A 119 9.21 23.90 15.93
C THR A 119 8.92 22.50 15.39
N SER A 120 7.81 21.88 15.79
CA SER A 120 7.26 20.66 15.21
C SER A 120 5.77 20.55 15.55
N SER A 121 4.94 20.07 14.61
CA SER A 121 3.54 19.75 14.86
C SER A 121 3.28 18.27 14.61
N ILE A 122 2.79 17.56 15.62
CA ILE A 122 2.24 16.22 15.44
C ILE A 122 0.78 16.34 14.99
N ASN A 123 0.50 15.73 13.84
CA ASN A 123 -0.86 15.53 13.36
C ASN A 123 -1.24 14.07 13.60
N LEU A 124 -2.49 13.84 13.96
CA LEU A 124 -3.08 12.52 13.91
C LEU A 124 -3.03 11.99 12.48
N HIS A 125 -2.57 10.75 12.33
CA HIS A 125 -2.64 10.04 11.06
C HIS A 125 -4.11 9.70 10.76
N PRO A 126 -4.55 9.81 9.49
CA PRO A 126 -5.91 9.43 9.07
C PRO A 126 -6.25 7.97 9.38
N ASP A 127 -7.53 7.65 9.18
CA ASP A 127 -8.09 6.30 9.22
C ASP A 127 -8.02 5.68 10.63
N HIS A 128 -8.86 6.25 11.49
CA HIS A 128 -8.89 5.94 12.91
C HIS A 128 -9.73 4.70 13.23
N HIS A 129 -9.12 3.72 13.92
CA HIS A 129 -9.77 2.46 14.26
C HIS A 129 -10.13 2.31 15.74
N ALA A 130 -9.42 2.99 16.63
CA ALA A 130 -9.60 2.82 18.06
C ALA A 130 -9.33 4.11 18.84
N LEU A 131 -10.07 4.28 19.94
CA LEU A 131 -9.81 5.32 20.92
C LEU A 131 -10.02 4.76 22.32
N THR A 132 -9.09 5.05 23.22
CA THR A 132 -9.29 4.89 24.67
C THR A 132 -8.86 6.15 25.41
N VAL A 133 -9.26 6.28 26.66
CA VAL A 133 -8.91 7.44 27.50
C VAL A 133 -8.43 7.01 28.88
N VAL A 134 -7.69 7.88 29.57
CA VAL A 134 -7.38 7.69 30.98
C VAL A 134 -8.69 7.81 31.79
N PRO A 135 -9.12 6.78 32.55
CA PRO A 135 -10.43 6.81 33.21
C PRO A 135 -10.65 7.98 34.17
N SER A 136 -9.58 8.44 34.85
CA SER A 136 -9.63 9.58 35.77
C SER A 136 -9.54 10.94 35.07
N ASN A 137 -9.18 10.99 33.79
CA ASN A 137 -9.08 12.21 33.01
C ASN A 137 -9.28 11.92 31.51
N PRO A 138 -10.54 11.96 31.02
CA PRO A 138 -10.87 11.67 29.63
C PRO A 138 -10.21 12.58 28.59
N ASN A 139 -9.68 13.73 29.00
CA ASN A 139 -8.95 14.62 28.10
C ASN A 139 -7.64 13.97 27.61
N ILE A 140 -7.06 13.07 28.41
CA ILE A 140 -5.91 12.26 28.01
C ILE A 140 -6.43 11.05 27.24
N PHE A 141 -6.47 11.17 25.92
CA PHE A 141 -6.91 10.13 25.01
C PHE A 141 -5.71 9.48 24.30
N PHE A 142 -5.92 8.26 23.84
CA PHE A 142 -5.01 7.51 22.96
C PHE A 142 -5.81 7.13 21.72
N SER A 143 -5.34 7.58 20.56
CA SER A 143 -5.93 7.29 19.26
C SER A 143 -5.03 6.30 18.52
N GLY A 144 -5.61 5.20 18.06
CA GLY A 144 -4.99 4.23 17.18
C GLY A 144 -5.52 4.39 15.76
N SER A 145 -4.63 4.57 14.81
CA SER A 145 -4.90 4.64 13.37
C SER A 145 -3.81 3.90 12.60
N ASP A 146 -3.86 3.94 11.27
CA ASP A 146 -2.90 3.25 10.40
C ASP A 146 -1.46 3.77 10.56
N GLY A 147 -1.29 5.00 11.05
CA GLY A 147 -0.01 5.57 11.45
C GLY A 147 0.48 5.18 12.85
N GLY A 148 -0.22 4.29 13.54
CA GLY A 148 0.15 3.78 14.86
C GLY A 148 -0.62 4.43 16.02
N LEU A 149 0.09 4.76 17.10
CA LEU A 149 -0.51 5.19 18.37
C LEU A 149 -0.09 6.62 18.72
N VAL A 150 -1.08 7.50 18.93
CA VAL A 150 -0.87 8.87 19.40
C VAL A 150 -1.63 9.11 20.70
N ARG A 151 -1.01 9.83 21.63
CA ARG A 151 -1.60 10.23 22.92
C ARG A 151 -1.72 11.74 23.03
N SER A 152 -2.82 12.25 23.58
CA SER A 152 -2.93 13.66 23.94
C SER A 152 -2.33 14.01 25.31
N SER A 153 -1.90 15.26 25.47
CA SER A 153 -1.48 15.81 26.77
C SER A 153 -2.61 15.93 27.79
N GLY A 154 -3.87 15.93 27.35
CA GLY A 154 -5.03 16.25 28.16
C GLY A 154 -5.25 17.74 28.44
N ARG A 155 -4.45 18.60 27.80
CA ARG A 155 -4.57 20.05 27.82
C ARG A 155 -4.99 20.55 26.44
N PHE A 156 -5.68 21.69 26.43
CA PHE A 156 -6.24 22.27 25.21
C PHE A 156 -5.99 23.76 25.14
N VAL A 157 -5.94 24.28 23.91
CA VAL A 157 -5.77 25.70 23.58
C VAL A 157 -6.93 26.15 22.71
N ASN A 158 -7.37 27.40 22.88
CA ASN A 158 -8.29 28.04 21.95
C ASN A 158 -7.49 28.65 20.79
N ASN A 159 -7.62 28.06 19.61
CA ASN A 159 -6.99 28.52 18.37
C ASN A 159 -7.99 29.08 17.35
N SER A 160 -9.17 29.52 17.80
CA SER A 160 -10.22 30.08 16.93
C SER A 160 -9.76 31.31 16.14
N ALA A 161 -8.80 32.07 16.67
CA ALA A 161 -8.22 33.23 16.00
C ALA A 161 -7.50 32.87 14.68
N ALA A 162 -6.96 31.65 14.55
CA ALA A 162 -6.32 31.19 13.32
C ALA A 162 -7.27 31.15 12.11
N CYS A 163 -8.58 31.05 12.34
CA CYS A 163 -9.58 31.04 11.28
C CYS A 163 -9.64 32.34 10.48
N ALA A 164 -9.23 33.48 11.07
CA ALA A 164 -9.23 34.76 10.38
C ALA A 164 -8.30 34.78 9.16
N ALA A 165 -7.20 34.03 9.21
CA ALA A 165 -6.23 33.94 8.11
C ALA A 165 -6.65 32.97 7.00
N ARG A 166 -7.73 32.20 7.17
CA ARG A 166 -8.15 31.13 6.25
C ARG A 166 -9.10 31.58 5.13
N GLY A 167 -9.38 32.90 5.03
CA GLY A 167 -10.28 33.44 4.01
C GLY A 167 -11.75 33.02 4.15
N LEU A 168 -12.14 32.52 5.33
CA LEU A 168 -13.51 32.06 5.60
C LEU A 168 -14.44 33.22 5.98
N THR A 169 -15.72 33.10 5.66
CA THR A 169 -16.75 34.08 6.04
C THR A 169 -18.03 33.40 6.53
N GLY A 170 -18.91 34.16 7.18
CA GLY A 170 -20.24 33.71 7.59
C GLY A 170 -20.22 32.43 8.43
N ALA A 171 -21.09 31.47 8.08
CA ALA A 171 -21.22 30.19 8.78
C ALA A 171 -19.94 29.35 8.76
N ASN A 172 -19.13 29.43 7.70
CA ASN A 172 -17.86 28.69 7.61
C ASN A 172 -16.82 29.23 8.58
N LEU A 173 -16.76 30.56 8.75
CA LEU A 173 -15.89 31.18 9.75
C LEU A 173 -16.33 30.81 11.17
N ALA A 174 -17.63 30.88 11.46
CA ALA A 174 -18.18 30.50 12.76
C ALA A 174 -17.91 29.01 13.08
N ASN A 175 -18.06 28.12 12.08
CA ASN A 175 -17.77 26.70 12.25
C ASN A 175 -16.27 26.45 12.53
N CYS A 176 -15.39 27.12 11.78
CA CYS A 176 -13.96 27.05 12.05
C CYS A 176 -13.62 27.53 13.47
N GLN A 177 -14.18 28.66 13.88
CA GLN A 177 -13.96 29.21 15.23
C GLN A 177 -14.45 28.25 16.31
N GLN A 178 -15.59 27.59 16.11
CA GLN A 178 -16.10 26.57 17.01
C GLN A 178 -15.18 25.34 17.04
N LEU A 179 -14.81 24.79 15.89
CA LEU A 179 -13.96 23.61 15.77
C LEU A 179 -12.56 23.84 16.39
N LEU A 180 -12.01 25.03 16.20
CA LEU A 180 -10.69 25.40 16.75
C LEU A 180 -10.75 26.07 18.13
N SER A 181 -11.94 26.19 18.74
CA SER A 181 -12.09 26.83 20.07
C SER A 181 -11.42 26.06 21.21
N LYS A 182 -11.12 24.77 20.97
CA LYS A 182 -10.45 23.88 21.92
C LYS A 182 -9.75 22.75 21.16
N ILE A 183 -8.49 22.93 20.81
CA ILE A 183 -7.66 21.90 20.15
C ILE A 183 -6.60 21.36 21.12
N PRO A 184 -6.01 20.17 20.89
CA PRO A 184 -4.94 19.65 21.73
C PRO A 184 -3.79 20.65 21.84
N GLU A 185 -3.34 20.93 23.06
CA GLU A 185 -2.11 21.72 23.27
C GLU A 185 -0.92 20.96 22.68
N ARG A 186 -0.84 19.66 23.01
CA ARG A 186 0.17 18.71 22.54
C ARG A 186 -0.38 17.32 22.31
N LEU A 187 0.13 16.67 21.27
CA LEU A 187 0.04 15.25 20.97
C LEU A 187 1.43 14.61 21.11
N PHE A 188 1.47 13.31 21.36
CA PHE A 188 2.70 12.53 21.51
C PHE A 188 2.60 11.25 20.69
N SER A 189 3.50 11.06 19.73
CA SER A 189 3.65 9.75 19.08
C SER A 189 4.17 8.73 20.08
N LEU A 190 3.53 7.58 20.15
CA LEU A 190 3.91 6.43 20.96
C LEU A 190 4.41 5.27 20.08
N ASN A 191 4.88 5.57 18.87
CA ASN A 191 5.30 4.56 17.89
C ASN A 191 6.68 3.97 18.16
N LYS A 192 7.47 4.55 19.07
CA LYS A 192 8.81 4.02 19.39
C LYS A 192 8.70 2.59 19.93
N GLY A 193 9.27 1.64 19.21
CA GLY A 193 9.22 0.21 19.54
C GLY A 193 8.05 -0.55 18.91
N LEU A 194 7.17 0.12 18.16
CA LEU A 194 6.16 -0.52 17.33
C LEU A 194 6.73 -0.78 15.93
N SER A 195 6.62 -2.02 15.46
CA SER A 195 6.89 -2.41 14.07
C SER A 195 5.58 -2.90 13.49
N THR A 196 4.78 -1.95 12.98
CA THR A 196 3.40 -2.17 12.52
C THR A 196 3.19 -1.80 11.05
N LEU A 197 4.21 -1.27 10.38
CA LEU A 197 4.11 -0.90 8.97
C LEU A 197 3.93 -2.15 8.11
N GLN A 198 3.16 -2.00 7.04
CA GLN A 198 2.90 -3.05 6.06
C GLN A 198 3.69 -2.71 4.79
N PHE A 199 4.84 -3.34 4.59
CA PHE A 199 5.63 -3.13 3.36
C PHE A 199 5.07 -4.00 2.23
N GLN A 200 4.93 -3.44 1.03
CA GLN A 200 4.61 -4.20 -0.17
C GLN A 200 5.85 -4.88 -0.76
N SER A 201 6.99 -4.18 -0.74
CA SER A 201 8.30 -4.70 -1.11
C SER A 201 9.41 -3.91 -0.42
N VAL A 202 10.60 -4.49 -0.39
CA VAL A 202 11.83 -3.82 0.04
C VAL A 202 12.94 -4.16 -0.93
N LEU A 203 13.38 -3.19 -1.74
CA LEU A 203 14.44 -3.37 -2.72
C LEU A 203 15.74 -2.71 -2.28
N THR A 204 16.85 -3.24 -2.78
CA THR A 204 18.20 -2.72 -2.52
C THR A 204 18.76 -2.03 -3.75
N ASN A 205 19.51 -0.95 -3.56
CA ASN A 205 20.20 -0.29 -4.66
C ASN A 205 21.29 -1.22 -5.24
N PRO A 206 21.31 -1.49 -6.57
CA PRO A 206 22.26 -2.41 -7.19
C PRO A 206 23.74 -2.01 -7.02
N GLN A 207 24.00 -0.71 -6.88
CA GLN A 207 25.35 -0.14 -6.74
C GLN A 207 25.75 0.08 -5.28
N ASN A 208 24.77 0.12 -4.35
CA ASN A 208 24.99 0.24 -2.91
C ASN A 208 23.95 -0.60 -2.15
N PRO A 209 24.21 -1.88 -1.85
CA PRO A 209 23.23 -2.75 -1.20
C PRO A 209 22.85 -2.37 0.24
N SER A 210 23.50 -1.36 0.84
CA SER A 210 23.06 -0.79 2.12
C SER A 210 21.90 0.19 1.94
N LEU A 211 21.72 0.76 0.75
CA LEU A 211 20.62 1.65 0.45
C LEU A 211 19.38 0.83 0.09
N LEU A 212 18.33 0.95 0.91
CA LEU A 212 17.07 0.25 0.82
C LEU A 212 15.95 1.23 0.51
N ILE A 213 14.95 0.80 -0.26
CA ILE A 213 13.68 1.50 -0.48
C ILE A 213 12.52 0.51 -0.31
N GLY A 214 11.41 0.97 0.24
CA GLY A 214 10.19 0.16 0.31
C GLY A 214 8.95 1.01 0.56
N GLY A 215 7.88 0.72 -0.19
CA GLY A 215 6.58 1.35 -0.01
C GLY A 215 5.76 0.62 1.05
N THR A 216 5.00 1.42 1.81
CA THR A 216 4.12 0.93 2.87
C THR A 216 2.69 1.40 2.67
N GLN A 217 1.74 0.52 3.00
CA GLN A 217 0.33 0.89 3.01
C GLN A 217 0.08 2.05 3.97
N ASP A 218 -0.61 3.07 3.48
CA ASP A 218 -1.01 4.34 4.13
C ASP A 218 0.12 5.23 4.70
N ASN A 219 1.36 4.73 4.76
CA ASN A 219 2.47 5.35 5.47
C ASN A 219 3.62 5.79 4.53
N GLY A 220 3.39 5.75 3.23
CA GLY A 220 4.28 6.24 2.18
C GLY A 220 5.47 5.33 1.90
N THR A 221 6.50 5.88 1.29
CA THR A 221 7.71 5.12 0.90
C THR A 221 8.92 5.59 1.68
N TRP A 222 9.69 4.61 2.13
CA TRP A 222 10.75 4.78 3.11
C TRP A 222 12.11 4.42 2.51
N LEU A 223 13.13 5.22 2.85
CA LEU A 223 14.53 4.94 2.54
C LEU A 223 15.32 4.61 3.81
N SER A 224 16.25 3.67 3.70
CA SER A 224 17.29 3.45 4.70
C SER A 224 18.66 3.39 4.05
N ASN A 225 19.65 4.03 4.66
CA ASN A 225 21.05 3.94 4.26
C ASN A 225 21.82 2.99 5.19
N GLY A 226 21.36 1.74 5.27
CA GLY A 226 21.98 0.66 6.05
C GLY A 226 21.55 0.62 7.52
N SER A 227 20.64 1.49 7.94
CA SER A 227 20.12 1.49 9.30
C SER A 227 18.97 0.50 9.44
N VAL A 228 19.09 -0.42 10.40
CA VAL A 228 18.02 -1.39 10.73
C VAL A 228 16.93 -0.79 11.63
N GLN A 229 17.11 0.44 12.12
CA GLN A 229 16.16 1.11 13.03
C GLN A 229 15.55 2.38 12.45
N ASN A 230 16.36 3.17 11.73
CA ASN A 230 15.96 4.49 11.28
C ASN A 230 15.79 4.48 9.77
N TRP A 231 14.55 4.64 9.34
CA TRP A 231 14.17 4.84 7.95
C TRP A 231 13.56 6.23 7.82
N SER A 232 13.82 6.90 6.71
CA SER A 232 13.26 8.21 6.40
C SER A 232 12.11 8.03 5.42
N GLN A 233 10.92 8.50 5.76
CA GLN A 233 9.84 8.64 4.79
C GLN A 233 10.27 9.68 3.75
N THR A 234 10.24 9.30 2.48
CA THR A 234 10.66 10.17 1.37
C THR A 234 9.52 10.62 0.49
N ILE A 235 8.41 9.90 0.49
CA ILE A 235 7.15 10.32 -0.13
C ILE A 235 6.00 9.84 0.76
N TYR A 236 4.90 10.59 0.76
CA TYR A 236 3.71 10.37 1.57
C TYR A 236 2.81 9.28 0.96
N GLY A 237 1.56 9.17 1.45
CA GLY A 237 0.48 8.42 0.81
C GLY A 237 0.55 6.91 0.98
N ASP A 238 -0.07 6.17 0.08
CA ASP A 238 -0.11 4.71 0.10
C ASP A 238 1.01 4.16 -0.80
N GLY A 239 2.15 3.79 -0.21
CA GLY A 239 3.36 3.40 -0.94
C GLY A 239 3.31 1.94 -1.41
N GLY A 240 3.53 1.72 -2.70
CA GLY A 240 3.53 0.40 -3.32
C GLY A 240 4.93 -0.11 -3.68
N GLN A 241 5.08 -0.58 -4.92
CA GLN A 241 6.37 -1.01 -5.45
C GLN A 241 7.30 0.20 -5.62
N SER A 242 8.59 0.00 -5.39
CA SER A 242 9.60 1.05 -5.46
C SER A 242 10.93 0.45 -5.81
N GLY A 243 11.87 1.24 -6.35
CA GLY A 243 13.14 0.69 -6.79
C GLY A 243 14.14 1.74 -7.24
N PHE A 244 15.26 1.25 -7.77
CA PHE A 244 16.39 2.05 -8.21
C PHE A 244 16.70 1.81 -9.67
N ASP A 245 17.44 2.74 -10.28
CA ASP A 245 18.07 2.50 -11.57
C ASP A 245 19.37 1.72 -11.40
N VAL A 246 19.71 0.85 -12.35
CA VAL A 246 20.94 0.05 -12.31
C VAL A 246 22.19 0.87 -12.65
N ALA A 247 22.06 1.98 -13.39
CA ALA A 247 23.18 2.81 -13.82
C ALA A 247 23.33 4.12 -13.03
N ASN A 248 22.21 4.76 -12.67
CA ASN A 248 22.15 6.04 -11.97
C ASN A 248 21.75 5.84 -10.49
N PRO A 249 22.71 5.93 -9.55
CA PRO A 249 22.42 5.72 -8.12
C PRO A 249 21.53 6.82 -7.51
N ALA A 250 21.45 7.98 -8.17
CA ALA A 250 20.61 9.09 -7.73
C ALA A 250 19.15 8.94 -8.18
N PHE A 251 18.84 8.01 -9.08
CA PHE A 251 17.46 7.72 -9.47
C PHE A 251 16.81 6.72 -8.52
N ARG A 252 15.53 6.96 -8.21
CA ARG A 252 14.62 5.96 -7.67
C ARG A 252 13.21 6.22 -8.18
N PHE A 253 12.35 5.21 -8.07
CA PHE A 253 10.93 5.35 -8.35
C PHE A 253 10.08 4.82 -7.20
N ASN A 254 8.83 5.25 -7.18
CA ASN A 254 7.79 4.83 -6.24
C ASN A 254 6.47 4.66 -7.00
N THR A 255 5.61 3.76 -6.54
CA THR A 255 4.19 3.74 -6.93
C THR A 255 3.29 4.12 -5.76
N PHE A 256 2.11 4.63 -6.08
CA PHE A 256 0.99 4.65 -5.14
C PHE A 256 0.01 3.52 -5.44
N PHE A 257 -1.18 3.58 -4.84
CA PHE A 257 -2.30 2.79 -5.33
C PHE A 257 -2.65 3.18 -6.78
N THR A 258 -3.11 2.24 -7.60
CA THR A 258 -3.51 2.39 -9.02
C THR A 258 -2.32 2.70 -9.97
N GLN A 259 -2.53 3.48 -11.05
CA GLN A 259 -1.53 3.75 -12.09
C GLN A 259 -0.46 4.79 -11.68
N ALA A 260 -0.54 5.35 -10.48
CA ALA A 260 0.32 6.45 -10.06
C ALA A 260 1.75 6.00 -9.78
N VAL A 261 2.71 6.66 -10.44
CA VAL A 261 4.14 6.38 -10.40
C VAL A 261 4.90 7.69 -10.42
N ASP A 262 5.86 7.79 -9.51
CA ASP A 262 6.76 8.93 -9.39
C ASP A 262 8.22 8.52 -9.54
N ALA A 263 9.02 9.48 -9.98
CA ALA A 263 10.47 9.40 -10.05
C ALA A 263 11.12 10.44 -9.13
N ASN A 264 12.35 10.14 -8.69
CA ASN A 264 13.21 11.12 -8.02
C ASN A 264 14.65 10.95 -8.51
N PHE A 265 15.19 12.02 -9.09
CA PHE A 265 16.55 12.07 -9.65
C PHE A 265 17.60 12.63 -8.68
N GLN A 266 17.19 12.97 -7.45
CA GLN A 266 17.93 13.81 -6.52
C GLN A 266 18.14 13.12 -5.17
N ASN A 267 18.63 11.87 -5.18
CA ASN A 267 18.99 11.16 -3.95
C ASN A 267 17.83 10.97 -2.95
N GLY A 268 16.59 11.06 -3.42
CA GLY A 268 15.40 10.82 -2.61
C GLY A 268 15.02 12.03 -1.78
N ASP A 269 15.51 13.22 -2.16
CA ASP A 269 15.08 14.49 -1.61
C ASP A 269 13.54 14.56 -1.67
N PRO A 270 12.84 14.62 -0.53
CA PRO A 270 11.38 14.61 -0.48
C PRO A 270 10.72 15.73 -1.28
N THR A 271 11.43 16.80 -1.62
CA THR A 271 10.91 17.94 -2.39
C THR A 271 11.09 17.81 -3.90
N LYS A 272 11.71 16.72 -4.37
CA LYS A 272 12.16 16.54 -5.77
C LYS A 272 11.50 15.36 -6.49
N TRP A 273 10.40 14.86 -5.95
CA TRP A 273 9.59 13.84 -6.61
C TRP A 273 8.80 14.46 -7.76
N VAL A 274 8.74 13.73 -8.88
CA VAL A 274 8.04 14.13 -10.09
C VAL A 274 7.15 13.01 -10.58
N VAL A 275 5.96 13.37 -11.03
CA VAL A 275 4.99 12.47 -11.66
C VAL A 275 5.55 11.95 -12.97
N ILE A 276 5.45 10.62 -13.18
CA ILE A 276 5.74 9.99 -14.47
C ILE A 276 4.60 9.08 -14.97
N SER A 277 3.42 9.11 -14.35
CA SER A 277 2.29 8.22 -14.66
C SER A 277 1.29 8.72 -15.69
N GLY A 278 1.51 9.91 -16.26
CA GLY A 278 0.58 10.56 -17.20
C GLY A 278 0.08 9.63 -18.30
N PRO A 279 0.96 9.06 -19.14
CA PRO A 279 0.55 8.14 -20.20
C PRO A 279 -0.15 6.87 -19.69
N LEU A 280 0.17 6.39 -18.48
CA LEU A 280 -0.46 5.20 -17.90
C LEU A 280 -1.94 5.47 -17.57
N PHE A 281 -2.26 6.60 -16.92
CA PHE A 281 -3.64 7.01 -16.69
C PHE A 281 -4.41 7.27 -17.99
N ASN A 282 -3.75 7.92 -18.95
CA ASN A 282 -4.37 8.29 -20.23
C ASN A 282 -4.52 7.10 -21.21
N SER A 283 -3.98 5.92 -20.87
CA SER A 283 -4.20 4.69 -21.64
C SER A 283 -5.65 4.19 -21.61
N GLY A 284 -6.40 4.55 -20.56
CA GLY A 284 -7.72 3.99 -20.27
C GLY A 284 -7.71 2.55 -19.74
N GLU A 285 -6.54 1.94 -19.54
CA GLU A 285 -6.42 0.60 -18.95
C GLU A 285 -6.55 0.64 -17.43
N THR A 286 -7.08 -0.44 -16.86
CA THR A 286 -7.15 -0.64 -15.40
C THR A 286 -5.82 -1.14 -14.84
N ALA A 287 -5.44 -0.70 -13.64
CA ALA A 287 -4.32 -1.22 -12.87
C ALA A 287 -4.77 -2.07 -11.67
N PRO A 288 -3.91 -2.95 -11.12
CA PRO A 288 -4.12 -3.52 -9.79
C PRO A 288 -4.06 -2.41 -8.71
N PHE A 289 -4.39 -2.77 -7.46
CA PHE A 289 -4.26 -1.81 -6.35
C PHE A 289 -2.81 -1.35 -6.21
N TYR A 290 -1.83 -2.26 -6.14
CA TYR A 290 -0.42 -1.94 -6.38
C TYR A 290 0.00 -2.52 -7.73
N MET A 291 0.43 -1.66 -8.65
CA MET A 291 0.83 -2.10 -9.99
C MET A 291 2.18 -2.84 -9.98
N ALA A 292 2.32 -3.82 -10.87
CA ALA A 292 3.61 -4.45 -11.13
C ALA A 292 4.52 -3.46 -11.85
N ILE A 293 5.73 -3.26 -11.34
CA ILE A 293 6.72 -2.37 -11.96
C ILE A 293 8.13 -2.79 -11.55
N ILE A 294 9.07 -2.74 -12.49
CA ILE A 294 10.49 -3.00 -12.25
C ILE A 294 11.36 -1.97 -12.96
N GLY A 295 12.47 -1.61 -12.34
CA GLY A 295 13.62 -1.07 -13.07
C GLY A 295 14.32 -2.20 -13.82
N ASP A 296 14.81 -1.95 -15.02
CA ASP A 296 15.56 -2.95 -15.77
C ASP A 296 16.85 -3.31 -15.02
N PRO A 297 17.11 -4.59 -14.72
CA PRO A 297 18.26 -5.02 -13.94
C PRO A 297 19.59 -4.93 -14.73
N LYS A 298 19.56 -4.50 -16.00
CA LYS A 298 20.73 -4.39 -16.87
C LYS A 298 20.86 -3.05 -17.58
N VAL A 299 19.75 -2.48 -18.05
CA VAL A 299 19.74 -1.28 -18.91
C VAL A 299 19.24 -0.08 -18.12
N GLY A 300 20.17 0.77 -17.68
CA GLY A 300 19.81 2.01 -16.99
C GLY A 300 18.88 2.90 -17.81
N GLY A 301 17.96 3.59 -17.16
CA GLY A 301 16.89 4.35 -17.79
C GLY A 301 15.65 3.53 -18.14
N THR A 302 15.77 2.21 -18.26
CA THR A 302 14.65 1.38 -18.69
C THR A 302 13.84 0.89 -17.50
N MET A 303 12.52 1.00 -17.60
CA MET A 303 11.59 0.45 -16.61
C MET A 303 10.41 -0.22 -17.32
N PHE A 304 9.80 -1.20 -16.67
CA PHE A 304 8.62 -1.91 -17.17
C PHE A 304 7.48 -1.86 -16.15
N ALA A 305 6.26 -1.64 -16.61
CA ALA A 305 5.06 -1.50 -15.80
C ALA A 305 3.91 -2.37 -16.33
N GLY A 306 3.07 -2.90 -15.44
CA GLY A 306 1.92 -3.74 -15.78
C GLY A 306 0.57 -3.08 -15.50
N LEU A 307 -0.28 -2.96 -16.52
CA LEU A 307 -1.70 -2.58 -16.43
C LEU A 307 -2.55 -3.73 -17.00
N GLN A 308 -3.27 -3.57 -18.11
CA GLN A 308 -3.80 -4.70 -18.87
C GLN A 308 -2.81 -5.15 -19.97
N SER A 309 -1.87 -4.27 -20.27
CA SER A 309 -0.69 -4.45 -21.12
C SER A 309 0.59 -4.23 -20.30
N VAL A 310 1.74 -4.54 -20.91
CA VAL A 310 3.04 -4.13 -20.38
C VAL A 310 3.43 -2.79 -21.01
N TYR A 311 3.98 -1.87 -20.23
CA TYR A 311 4.48 -0.57 -20.66
C TYR A 311 5.98 -0.48 -20.40
N ARG A 312 6.68 0.34 -21.19
CA ARG A 312 8.12 0.59 -21.06
C ARG A 312 8.43 2.08 -21.22
N THR A 313 9.27 2.60 -20.33
CA THR A 313 10.07 3.82 -20.56
C THR A 313 11.52 3.41 -20.73
N THR A 314 12.31 4.22 -21.45
CA THR A 314 13.73 3.94 -21.72
C THR A 314 14.67 5.02 -21.17
N ASP A 315 14.14 6.06 -20.54
CA ASP A 315 14.88 7.19 -20.02
C ASP A 315 14.36 7.69 -18.66
N ASN A 316 13.94 6.75 -17.79
CA ASN A 316 13.46 7.01 -16.42
C ASN A 316 12.14 7.82 -16.36
N GLY A 317 11.26 7.62 -17.34
CA GLY A 317 9.96 8.28 -17.41
C GLY A 317 9.97 9.60 -18.19
N GLY A 318 11.07 9.93 -18.88
CA GLY A 318 11.19 11.11 -19.74
C GLY A 318 12.35 12.04 -19.36
N ASN A 319 12.41 13.18 -20.07
CA ASN A 319 13.47 14.17 -19.88
C ASN A 319 13.46 14.76 -18.45
N GLN A 320 14.51 14.49 -17.67
CA GLN A 320 14.64 14.96 -16.28
C GLN A 320 14.39 16.46 -16.11
N ALA A 321 14.99 17.32 -16.94
CA ALA A 321 14.87 18.77 -16.78
C ALA A 321 13.43 19.25 -17.02
N TYR A 322 12.71 18.63 -17.95
CA TYR A 322 11.30 18.90 -18.18
C TYR A 322 10.45 18.43 -16.98
N LEU A 323 10.66 17.20 -16.52
CA LEU A 323 9.91 16.63 -15.40
C LEU A 323 10.10 17.45 -14.11
N GLU A 324 11.33 17.79 -13.75
CA GLU A 324 11.65 18.60 -12.56
C GLU A 324 11.04 20.01 -12.62
N ALA A 325 10.85 20.56 -13.82
CA ALA A 325 10.29 21.90 -14.00
C ALA A 325 8.75 21.92 -14.05
N ASN A 326 8.09 20.84 -14.50
CA ASN A 326 6.66 20.86 -14.84
C ASN A 326 5.82 19.79 -14.14
N CYS A 327 6.44 18.75 -13.61
CA CYS A 327 5.77 17.55 -13.12
C CYS A 327 5.97 17.31 -11.62
N SER A 328 6.21 18.36 -10.83
CA SER A 328 6.35 18.26 -9.37
C SER A 328 5.15 17.57 -8.73
N GLU A 329 5.40 16.49 -8.01
CA GLU A 329 4.39 15.62 -7.38
C GLU A 329 3.39 16.40 -6.52
N PHE A 330 3.86 17.35 -5.71
CA PHE A 330 2.99 18.09 -4.78
C PHE A 330 2.03 19.08 -5.45
N THR A 331 2.15 19.29 -6.77
CA THR A 331 1.39 20.32 -7.49
C THR A 331 0.78 19.84 -8.80
N THR A 332 1.14 18.63 -9.25
CA THR A 332 0.77 18.12 -10.56
C THR A 332 -0.10 16.87 -10.39
N SER A 333 -1.16 16.79 -11.19
CA SER A 333 -2.01 15.59 -11.20
C SER A 333 -1.21 14.38 -11.71
N ALA A 334 -1.38 13.23 -11.07
CA ALA A 334 -0.81 11.96 -11.52
C ALA A 334 -1.22 11.57 -12.97
N ALA A 335 -2.35 12.13 -13.45
CA ALA A 335 -2.88 11.92 -14.80
C ALA A 335 -2.46 13.01 -15.81
N ALA A 336 -1.57 13.94 -15.45
CA ALA A 336 -1.09 14.99 -16.35
C ALA A 336 -0.39 14.35 -17.57
N PRO A 337 -0.90 14.54 -18.80
CA PRO A 337 -0.54 13.71 -19.95
C PRO A 337 0.93 13.83 -20.37
N ASP A 338 1.56 14.99 -20.13
CA ASP A 338 2.95 15.25 -20.51
C ASP A 338 3.96 14.83 -19.41
N CYS A 339 3.49 14.28 -18.29
CA CYS A 339 4.33 13.83 -17.18
C CYS A 339 4.52 12.31 -17.23
N GLY A 340 5.56 11.89 -17.96
CA GLY A 340 5.82 10.48 -18.28
C GLY A 340 5.92 10.26 -19.79
N ASP A 341 6.59 9.18 -20.20
CA ASP A 341 6.76 8.83 -21.62
C ASP A 341 6.45 7.35 -21.94
N TRP A 342 5.79 6.65 -21.02
CA TRP A 342 5.52 5.21 -21.12
C TRP A 342 4.90 4.79 -22.45
N GLN A 343 5.53 3.79 -23.09
CA GLN A 343 5.07 3.19 -24.33
C GLN A 343 4.53 1.80 -24.07
N ARG A 344 3.32 1.53 -24.57
CA ARG A 344 2.74 0.19 -24.52
C ARG A 344 3.54 -0.78 -25.38
N LEU A 345 3.96 -1.89 -24.77
CA LEU A 345 4.56 -3.01 -25.46
C LEU A 345 3.46 -3.85 -26.12
N SER A 346 3.66 -4.19 -27.38
CA SER A 346 2.72 -4.91 -28.25
C SER A 346 1.45 -4.13 -28.66
N GLY A 347 0.77 -4.66 -29.68
CA GLY A 347 -0.47 -4.09 -30.21
C GLY A 347 -1.75 -4.40 -29.42
N SER A 348 -1.76 -5.40 -28.53
CA SER A 348 -2.97 -5.87 -27.83
C SER A 348 -2.75 -6.12 -26.34
N ASN A 349 -3.79 -5.96 -25.51
CA ASN A 349 -3.72 -6.22 -24.08
C ASN A 349 -3.46 -7.71 -23.81
N LEU A 350 -2.66 -8.02 -22.79
CA LEU A 350 -2.39 -9.41 -22.40
C LEU A 350 -3.60 -10.09 -21.75
N THR A 351 -4.60 -9.30 -21.37
CA THR A 351 -5.84 -9.73 -20.71
C THR A 351 -7.02 -9.93 -21.66
N THR A 352 -6.85 -9.66 -22.96
CA THR A 352 -7.94 -9.72 -23.95
C THR A 352 -8.54 -11.13 -24.11
N SER A 353 -9.83 -11.23 -24.43
CA SER A 353 -10.49 -12.50 -24.77
C SER A 353 -9.99 -13.12 -26.07
N ALA A 354 -9.37 -12.33 -26.96
CA ALA A 354 -8.79 -12.83 -28.19
C ALA A 354 -7.61 -13.81 -27.97
N LEU A 355 -6.99 -13.79 -26.78
CA LEU A 355 -5.92 -14.71 -26.38
C LEU A 355 -6.44 -16.02 -25.77
N GLY A 356 -7.76 -16.28 -25.82
CA GLY A 356 -8.38 -17.51 -25.32
C GLY A 356 -8.99 -17.38 -23.93
N ASP A 357 -8.92 -18.46 -23.15
CA ASP A 357 -9.41 -18.55 -21.77
C ASP A 357 -8.67 -17.60 -20.80
N ARG A 358 -9.17 -17.46 -19.57
CA ARG A 358 -8.58 -16.61 -18.50
C ARG A 358 -8.47 -15.12 -18.88
N SER A 359 -9.44 -14.62 -19.65
CA SER A 359 -9.51 -13.20 -20.01
C SER A 359 -9.91 -12.31 -18.83
N GLY A 360 -9.65 -11.00 -18.97
CA GLY A 360 -9.89 -10.02 -17.92
C GLY A 360 -8.73 -9.88 -16.94
N GLY A 361 -8.94 -9.10 -15.89
CA GLY A 361 -7.91 -8.79 -14.90
C GLY A 361 -6.86 -7.80 -15.41
N THR A 362 -5.68 -7.86 -14.80
CA THR A 362 -4.51 -7.02 -15.05
C THR A 362 -3.24 -7.86 -15.11
N VAL A 363 -2.14 -7.30 -15.59
CA VAL A 363 -0.78 -7.81 -15.46
C VAL A 363 -0.39 -7.67 -13.98
N ALA A 364 -0.07 -8.81 -13.37
CA ALA A 364 0.25 -8.95 -11.95
C ALA A 364 1.76 -9.07 -11.69
N ALA A 365 2.54 -9.48 -12.68
CA ALA A 365 4.00 -9.57 -12.59
C ALA A 365 4.64 -9.21 -13.94
N VAL A 366 5.77 -8.51 -13.91
CA VAL A 366 6.62 -8.20 -15.08
C VAL A 366 8.06 -8.31 -14.64
N GLU A 367 8.80 -9.26 -15.20
CA GLU A 367 10.10 -9.67 -14.66
C GLU A 367 11.10 -10.01 -15.77
N ARG A 368 12.37 -9.68 -15.54
CA ARG A 368 13.46 -10.02 -16.46
C ARG A 368 14.77 -10.22 -15.71
N THR A 369 15.72 -10.88 -16.36
CA THR A 369 17.08 -11.07 -15.85
C THR A 369 18.07 -10.15 -16.56
N ALA A 370 19.22 -9.90 -15.92
CA ALA A 370 20.28 -9.09 -16.49
C ALA A 370 21.10 -9.82 -17.59
N SER A 371 20.91 -11.13 -17.76
CA SER A 371 21.66 -11.94 -18.72
C SER A 371 21.14 -11.86 -20.16
N ASP A 372 19.93 -11.34 -20.40
CA ASP A 372 19.33 -11.20 -21.73
C ASP A 372 18.39 -10.00 -21.81
N THR A 373 18.77 -8.99 -22.60
CA THR A 373 17.98 -7.76 -22.81
C THR A 373 16.76 -7.95 -23.72
N GLY A 374 16.72 -9.03 -24.50
CA GLY A 374 15.57 -9.34 -25.35
C GLY A 374 14.43 -10.05 -24.61
N THR A 375 14.71 -10.68 -23.48
CA THR A 375 13.73 -11.52 -22.78
C THR A 375 13.02 -10.80 -21.65
N LEU A 376 11.69 -10.86 -21.66
CA LEU A 376 10.81 -10.32 -20.62
C LEU A 376 9.69 -11.31 -20.35
N TRP A 377 9.45 -11.60 -19.07
CA TRP A 377 8.31 -12.39 -18.61
C TRP A 377 7.22 -11.48 -18.10
N ALA A 378 5.97 -11.87 -18.31
CA ALA A 378 4.82 -11.18 -17.74
C ALA A 378 3.72 -12.19 -17.41
N ALA A 379 2.94 -11.91 -16.37
CA ALA A 379 1.77 -12.74 -16.03
C ALA A 379 0.58 -11.90 -15.61
N THR A 380 -0.62 -12.46 -15.78
CA THR A 380 -1.88 -11.81 -15.43
C THR A 380 -2.45 -12.34 -14.11
N SER A 381 -3.28 -11.51 -13.48
CA SER A 381 -4.03 -11.83 -12.26
C SER A 381 -5.01 -13.00 -12.43
N THR A 382 -5.27 -13.43 -13.66
CA THR A 382 -6.13 -14.55 -14.03
C THR A 382 -5.36 -15.82 -14.40
N GLY A 383 -4.02 -15.80 -14.32
CA GLY A 383 -3.19 -16.98 -14.51
C GLY A 383 -2.67 -17.20 -15.92
N ARG A 384 -2.58 -16.17 -16.76
CA ARG A 384 -1.84 -16.26 -18.03
C ARG A 384 -0.37 -15.95 -17.78
N VAL A 385 0.53 -16.70 -18.43
CA VAL A 385 1.98 -16.50 -18.36
C VAL A 385 2.51 -16.28 -19.77
N PHE A 386 3.32 -15.24 -19.95
CA PHE A 386 3.87 -14.83 -21.22
C PHE A 386 5.37 -14.66 -21.16
N ILE A 387 6.02 -14.87 -22.30
CA ILE A 387 7.42 -14.49 -22.54
C ILE A 387 7.54 -13.71 -23.84
N SER A 388 8.31 -12.63 -23.83
CA SER A 388 8.79 -11.94 -25.02
C SER A 388 10.25 -12.30 -25.27
N LYS A 389 10.65 -12.35 -26.55
CA LYS A 389 12.04 -12.55 -26.99
C LYS A 389 12.61 -11.33 -27.71
N ASN A 390 11.88 -10.22 -27.73
CA ASN A 390 12.27 -8.97 -28.37
C ASN A 390 11.83 -7.74 -27.55
N ALA A 391 11.81 -7.86 -26.22
CA ALA A 391 11.33 -6.81 -25.31
C ALA A 391 12.17 -5.52 -25.35
N ASP A 392 13.39 -5.57 -25.88
CA ASP A 392 14.29 -4.43 -26.14
C ASP A 392 14.14 -3.82 -27.54
N ALA A 393 13.18 -4.30 -28.35
CA ALA A 393 12.94 -3.72 -29.66
C ALA A 393 12.70 -2.20 -29.57
N ALA A 394 13.34 -1.45 -30.48
CA ALA A 394 13.26 0.02 -30.49
C ALA A 394 11.81 0.53 -30.62
N THR A 395 11.01 -0.15 -31.44
CA THR A 395 9.57 0.14 -31.57
C THR A 395 8.78 -0.67 -30.55
N ALA A 396 8.25 -0.04 -29.50
CA ALA A 396 7.50 -0.73 -28.44
C ALA A 396 6.33 -1.60 -28.94
N SER A 397 5.60 -1.13 -29.96
CA SER A 397 4.47 -1.87 -30.53
C SER A 397 4.86 -3.10 -31.36
N SER A 398 6.13 -3.28 -31.72
CA SER A 398 6.62 -4.48 -32.41
C SER A 398 7.04 -5.61 -31.45
N VAL A 399 7.11 -5.32 -30.15
CA VAL A 399 7.30 -6.35 -29.12
C VAL A 399 6.16 -7.36 -29.20
N SER A 400 6.50 -8.64 -29.18
CA SER A 400 5.54 -9.75 -29.18
C SER A 400 5.69 -10.59 -27.92
N PHE A 401 4.58 -11.19 -27.50
CA PHE A 401 4.51 -12.08 -26.34
C PHE A 401 3.97 -13.44 -26.77
N THR A 402 4.67 -14.51 -26.42
CA THR A 402 4.20 -15.89 -26.54
C THR A 402 3.50 -16.29 -25.24
N ARG A 403 2.25 -16.75 -25.32
CA ARG A 403 1.52 -17.30 -24.18
C ARG A 403 2.01 -18.71 -23.88
N LEU A 404 2.58 -18.92 -22.70
CA LEU A 404 3.24 -20.15 -22.32
C LEU A 404 2.31 -21.11 -21.57
N ASP A 405 1.39 -20.60 -20.74
CA ASP A 405 0.49 -21.43 -19.92
C ASP A 405 -0.39 -22.34 -20.80
N SER A 406 -0.76 -21.90 -22.00
CA SER A 406 -1.48 -22.71 -22.99
C SER A 406 -0.67 -23.84 -23.63
N LEU A 407 0.64 -23.95 -23.33
CA LEU A 407 1.54 -24.97 -23.85
C LEU A 407 1.78 -26.11 -22.84
N ALA A 408 1.24 -26.00 -21.63
CA ALA A 408 1.31 -27.00 -20.58
C ALA A 408 -0.09 -27.46 -20.15
N ALA A 409 -0.18 -28.60 -19.47
CA ALA A 409 -1.45 -29.17 -19.01
C ALA A 409 -1.68 -29.01 -17.50
N ASN A 410 -0.63 -28.69 -16.75
CA ASN A 410 -0.59 -28.63 -15.29
C ASN A 410 -0.38 -27.21 -14.76
N ASP A 411 -0.61 -26.20 -15.58
CA ASP A 411 -0.55 -24.79 -15.20
C ASP A 411 -1.83 -24.38 -14.44
N PRO A 412 -1.73 -23.76 -13.25
CA PRO A 412 -2.91 -23.29 -12.52
C PRO A 412 -3.53 -22.03 -13.13
N GLY A 413 -4.85 -22.06 -13.37
CA GLY A 413 -5.65 -20.88 -13.70
C GLY A 413 -5.96 -20.00 -12.49
N ARG A 414 -4.94 -19.53 -11.78
CA ARG A 414 -5.04 -18.68 -10.58
C ARG A 414 -4.14 -17.46 -10.67
N PHE A 415 -4.26 -16.54 -9.71
CA PHE A 415 -3.43 -15.35 -9.61
C PHE A 415 -1.94 -15.72 -9.55
N VAL A 416 -1.16 -15.34 -10.57
CA VAL A 416 0.30 -15.47 -10.55
C VAL A 416 0.85 -14.36 -9.67
N SER A 417 1.49 -14.73 -8.58
CA SER A 417 1.96 -13.81 -7.55
C SER A 417 3.40 -13.35 -7.77
N SER A 418 4.25 -14.18 -8.36
CA SER A 418 5.65 -13.82 -8.66
C SER A 418 6.23 -14.64 -9.81
N ILE A 419 7.24 -14.06 -10.46
CA ILE A 419 8.09 -14.70 -11.46
C ILE A 419 9.54 -14.39 -11.10
N PHE A 420 10.29 -15.36 -10.63
CA PHE A 420 11.74 -15.20 -10.48
C PHE A 420 12.45 -15.79 -11.71
N VAL A 421 12.95 -14.93 -12.59
CA VAL A 421 13.67 -15.36 -13.81
C VAL A 421 15.06 -15.87 -13.43
N ASP A 422 15.42 -17.05 -13.95
CA ASP A 422 16.72 -17.67 -13.68
C ASP A 422 17.87 -16.79 -14.22
N PRO A 423 18.80 -16.33 -13.35
CA PRO A 423 19.94 -15.54 -13.77
C PRO A 423 20.81 -16.23 -14.83
N ALA A 424 20.88 -17.57 -14.81
CA ALA A 424 21.70 -18.37 -15.72
C ALA A 424 20.97 -18.74 -17.03
N ASN A 425 19.64 -18.64 -17.07
CA ASN A 425 18.85 -18.99 -18.25
C ASN A 425 17.58 -18.14 -18.35
N ALA A 426 17.60 -17.13 -19.23
CA ALA A 426 16.46 -16.24 -19.41
C ALA A 426 15.16 -16.92 -19.89
N ASN A 427 15.24 -18.14 -20.43
CA ASN A 427 14.06 -18.94 -20.82
C ASN A 427 13.53 -19.84 -19.68
N HIS A 428 14.11 -19.78 -18.49
CA HIS A 428 13.68 -20.50 -17.30
C HIS A 428 13.30 -19.52 -16.20
N ALA A 429 12.22 -19.80 -15.48
CA ALA A 429 11.76 -19.03 -14.34
C ALA A 429 11.09 -19.92 -13.29
N TRP A 430 11.14 -19.51 -12.03
CA TRP A 430 10.26 -20.05 -11.00
C TRP A 430 9.03 -19.15 -10.86
N ILE A 431 7.85 -19.73 -10.92
CA ILE A 431 6.56 -19.01 -10.91
C ILE A 431 5.77 -19.45 -9.69
N SER A 432 5.20 -18.48 -8.97
CA SER A 432 4.28 -18.75 -7.87
C SER A 432 2.85 -18.35 -8.16
N TYR A 433 1.93 -19.04 -7.48
CA TYR A 433 0.50 -18.80 -7.53
C TYR A 433 -0.05 -18.56 -6.13
N SER A 434 -0.95 -17.58 -6.03
CA SER A 434 -1.77 -17.37 -4.83
C SER A 434 -3.11 -18.14 -4.92
N GLY A 435 -3.89 -18.08 -3.86
CA GLY A 435 -5.13 -18.84 -3.67
C GLY A 435 -4.89 -20.34 -3.44
N TYR A 436 -5.95 -21.06 -3.09
CA TYR A 436 -5.88 -22.46 -2.66
C TYR A 436 -6.17 -23.45 -3.81
N ASN A 437 -5.68 -24.69 -3.68
CA ASN A 437 -5.84 -25.75 -4.67
C ASN A 437 -7.31 -26.11 -4.95
N PHE A 438 -8.24 -25.86 -4.01
CA PHE A 438 -9.67 -26.08 -4.25
C PHE A 438 -10.22 -25.26 -5.42
N ASN A 439 -9.58 -24.14 -5.77
CA ASN A 439 -9.98 -23.30 -6.91
C ASN A 439 -9.60 -23.90 -8.27
N THR A 440 -8.56 -24.72 -8.33
CA THR A 440 -8.13 -25.44 -9.55
C THR A 440 -7.77 -26.89 -9.21
N PRO A 441 -8.75 -27.72 -8.84
CA PRO A 441 -8.49 -29.07 -8.33
C PRO A 441 -7.83 -30.00 -9.36
N ALA A 442 -7.95 -29.70 -10.65
CA ALA A 442 -7.28 -30.44 -11.73
C ALA A 442 -5.84 -29.98 -11.99
N GLN A 443 -5.46 -28.79 -11.51
CA GLN A 443 -4.12 -28.20 -11.63
C GLN A 443 -3.67 -27.65 -10.26
N PRO A 444 -3.37 -28.52 -9.29
CA PRO A 444 -2.90 -28.11 -7.97
C PRO A 444 -1.42 -27.70 -8.01
N GLY A 445 -1.00 -26.95 -7.00
CA GLY A 445 0.37 -26.48 -6.80
C GLY A 445 0.46 -24.96 -6.77
N HIS A 446 1.49 -24.44 -6.12
CA HIS A 446 1.73 -23.03 -5.85
C HIS A 446 3.09 -22.57 -6.34
N VAL A 447 4.09 -23.44 -6.49
CA VAL A 447 5.43 -23.13 -6.98
C VAL A 447 5.79 -24.05 -8.13
N PHE A 448 6.20 -23.47 -9.26
CA PHE A 448 6.56 -24.21 -10.46
C PHE A 448 7.89 -23.73 -11.03
N SER A 449 8.75 -24.67 -11.45
CA SER A 449 9.85 -24.39 -12.36
C SER A 449 9.32 -24.47 -13.80
N VAL A 450 9.51 -23.40 -14.56
CA VAL A 450 8.93 -23.21 -15.89
C VAL A 450 10.03 -22.93 -16.90
N THR A 451 10.15 -23.77 -17.93
CA THR A 451 11.14 -23.60 -19.00
C THR A 451 10.44 -23.49 -20.36
N TYR A 452 10.82 -22.48 -21.14
CA TYR A 452 10.42 -22.29 -22.53
C TYR A 452 11.52 -22.71 -23.50
N ASP A 453 11.18 -23.52 -24.51
CA ASP A 453 12.05 -23.82 -25.64
C ASP A 453 11.57 -22.99 -26.86
N PRO A 454 12.26 -21.90 -27.23
CA PRO A 454 11.87 -21.07 -28.36
C PRO A 454 12.05 -21.77 -29.72
N ALA A 455 12.93 -22.77 -29.82
CA ALA A 455 13.14 -23.50 -31.06
C ALA A 455 12.03 -24.52 -31.31
N ALA A 456 11.61 -25.23 -30.25
CA ALA A 456 10.50 -26.19 -30.32
C ALA A 456 9.12 -25.52 -30.22
N GLY A 457 9.05 -24.29 -29.68
CA GLY A 457 7.78 -23.62 -29.39
C GLY A 457 6.99 -24.31 -28.28
N THR A 458 7.67 -24.96 -27.34
CA THR A 458 7.07 -25.72 -26.23
C THR A 458 7.46 -25.11 -24.90
N ALA A 459 6.66 -25.34 -23.87
CA ALA A 459 7.00 -24.96 -22.50
C ALA A 459 6.65 -26.09 -21.54
N THR A 460 7.36 -26.14 -20.42
CA THR A 460 7.24 -27.19 -19.40
C THR A 460 7.01 -26.58 -18.03
N TRP A 461 6.11 -27.19 -17.24
CA TRP A 461 5.81 -26.81 -15.86
C TRP A 461 6.14 -27.98 -14.94
N ALA A 462 7.10 -27.80 -14.04
CA ALA A 462 7.43 -28.76 -13.00
C ALA A 462 6.98 -28.21 -11.65
N ASN A 463 5.99 -28.87 -11.03
CA ASN A 463 5.51 -28.51 -9.69
C ASN A 463 6.59 -28.82 -8.63
N LEU A 464 6.88 -27.83 -7.77
CA LEU A 464 7.91 -27.91 -6.71
C LEU A 464 7.34 -27.93 -5.29
N ASP A 465 6.03 -27.90 -5.10
CA ASP A 465 5.40 -27.88 -3.76
C ASP A 465 5.61 -29.16 -2.97
N ALA A 466 5.70 -30.28 -3.68
CA ALA A 466 5.57 -31.65 -3.16
C ALA A 466 4.23 -31.97 -2.44
N GLY A 467 3.30 -31.00 -2.33
CA GLY A 467 1.92 -31.15 -1.83
C GLY A 467 1.80 -31.63 -0.38
N THR A 468 2.90 -31.70 0.35
CA THR A 468 3.01 -32.24 1.70
C THR A 468 4.03 -31.43 2.50
N GLY A 469 4.08 -31.63 3.82
CA GLY A 469 5.02 -30.91 4.69
C GLY A 469 4.66 -29.43 4.85
N PRO A 470 5.63 -28.56 5.19
CA PRO A 470 5.39 -27.15 5.52
C PRO A 470 4.75 -26.32 4.40
N MET A 471 4.98 -26.65 3.13
CA MET A 471 4.36 -25.94 2.00
C MET A 471 2.88 -26.27 1.86
N GLY A 472 2.50 -27.55 1.98
CA GLY A 472 1.10 -27.98 1.97
C GLY A 472 0.27 -27.39 0.83
N ASP A 473 -0.87 -26.77 1.17
CA ASP A 473 -1.74 -26.00 0.27
C ASP A 473 -1.73 -24.51 0.70
N LEU A 474 -0.54 -23.94 0.85
CA LEU A 474 -0.37 -22.53 1.24
C LEU A 474 -0.21 -21.64 0.01
N PRO A 475 -0.97 -20.53 -0.11
CA PRO A 475 -0.73 -19.50 -1.11
C PRO A 475 0.70 -18.96 -1.00
N VAL A 476 1.36 -18.84 -2.15
CA VAL A 476 2.69 -18.23 -2.25
C VAL A 476 2.54 -16.83 -2.83
N THR A 477 3.20 -15.86 -2.22
CA THR A 477 3.11 -14.43 -2.54
C THR A 477 4.34 -13.93 -3.28
N ASP A 478 5.52 -14.51 -3.04
CA ASP A 478 6.74 -14.16 -3.77
C ASP A 478 7.78 -15.29 -3.77
N LEU A 479 8.71 -15.25 -4.73
CA LEU A 479 9.81 -16.21 -4.89
C LEU A 479 11.14 -15.49 -5.13
N VAL A 480 12.19 -15.93 -4.44
CA VAL A 480 13.58 -15.54 -4.75
C VAL A 480 14.52 -16.72 -4.68
N GLN A 481 15.51 -16.76 -5.57
CA GLN A 481 16.54 -17.81 -5.57
C GLN A 481 17.88 -17.27 -5.08
N ASP A 482 18.53 -18.06 -4.24
CA ASP A 482 19.90 -17.84 -3.82
C ASP A 482 20.87 -18.42 -4.86
N SER A 483 21.49 -17.55 -5.65
CA SER A 483 22.44 -17.96 -6.69
C SER A 483 23.71 -18.64 -6.17
N ALA A 484 24.05 -18.51 -4.89
CA ALA A 484 25.23 -19.15 -4.31
C ALA A 484 25.01 -20.64 -4.01
N THR A 485 23.77 -21.04 -3.71
CA THR A 485 23.43 -22.41 -3.27
C THR A 485 22.44 -23.11 -4.21
N GLY A 486 21.68 -22.34 -4.99
CA GLY A 486 20.54 -22.80 -5.76
C GLY A 486 19.26 -22.99 -4.92
N ASP A 487 19.26 -22.59 -3.65
CA ASP A 487 18.06 -22.68 -2.81
C ASP A 487 16.97 -21.72 -3.30
N LEU A 488 15.73 -22.19 -3.31
CA LEU A 488 14.56 -21.36 -3.60
C LEU A 488 13.86 -20.97 -2.29
N TYR A 489 13.50 -19.70 -2.15
CA TYR A 489 12.75 -19.18 -1.01
C TYR A 489 11.37 -18.74 -1.49
N ALA A 490 10.34 -19.07 -0.71
CA ALA A 490 8.95 -18.75 -1.00
C ALA A 490 8.33 -18.01 0.18
N ALA A 491 7.76 -16.85 -0.12
CA ALA A 491 6.95 -16.09 0.82
C ALA A 491 5.50 -16.59 0.80
N THR A 492 4.85 -16.56 1.96
CA THR A 492 3.50 -17.06 2.18
C THR A 492 2.74 -16.17 3.18
N ASP A 493 1.45 -16.46 3.36
CA ASP A 493 0.60 -15.85 4.41
C ASP A 493 1.11 -16.12 5.84
N PHE A 494 2.05 -17.06 6.03
CA PHE A 494 2.54 -17.51 7.34
C PHE A 494 4.05 -17.36 7.54
N GLY A 495 4.75 -16.68 6.62
CA GLY A 495 6.19 -16.45 6.68
C GLY A 495 6.92 -16.99 5.46
N VAL A 496 8.21 -17.34 5.64
CA VAL A 496 9.09 -17.72 4.53
C VAL A 496 9.55 -19.18 4.66
N LEU A 497 9.38 -19.93 3.58
CA LEU A 497 9.87 -21.29 3.42
C LEU A 497 11.08 -21.31 2.48
N ARG A 498 11.93 -22.32 2.64
CA ARG A 498 13.10 -22.60 1.79
C ARG A 498 12.97 -24.00 1.23
N LEU A 499 13.22 -24.16 -0.06
CA LEU A 499 13.47 -25.43 -0.74
C LEU A 499 14.97 -25.55 -0.97
N PRO A 500 15.69 -26.37 -0.20
CA PRO A 500 17.10 -26.58 -0.42
C PRO A 500 17.37 -27.19 -1.80
N SER A 501 18.40 -26.71 -2.47
CA SER A 501 18.79 -27.19 -3.79
C SER A 501 18.98 -28.72 -3.81
N GLY A 502 18.41 -29.39 -4.82
CA GLY A 502 18.48 -30.84 -4.98
C GLY A 502 17.53 -31.64 -4.08
N THR A 503 16.62 -30.98 -3.35
CA THR A 503 15.62 -31.63 -2.50
C THR A 503 14.19 -31.40 -3.01
N SER A 504 13.22 -32.08 -2.40
CA SER A 504 11.78 -31.92 -2.68
C SER A 504 10.97 -31.53 -1.45
N SER A 505 11.63 -31.12 -0.36
CA SER A 505 10.97 -30.84 0.92
C SER A 505 11.25 -29.43 1.35
N TRP A 506 10.19 -28.64 1.46
CA TRP A 506 10.23 -27.30 2.02
C TRP A 506 10.47 -27.34 3.53
N VAL A 507 11.28 -26.41 4.01
CA VAL A 507 11.56 -26.19 5.43
C VAL A 507 11.39 -24.71 5.76
N ALA A 508 11.27 -24.36 7.04
CA ALA A 508 11.30 -22.95 7.44
C ALA A 508 12.63 -22.30 7.01
N ALA A 509 12.58 -21.09 6.45
CA ALA A 509 13.76 -20.40 5.93
C ALA A 509 14.79 -20.04 7.02
N GLY A 510 14.36 -19.92 8.28
CA GLY A 510 15.22 -19.68 9.42
C GLY A 510 14.43 -19.49 10.71
N SER A 511 15.16 -19.26 11.81
CA SER A 511 14.56 -18.86 13.09
C SER A 511 14.46 -17.33 13.19
N GLY A 512 13.37 -16.83 13.76
CA GLY A 512 13.23 -15.41 14.10
C GLY A 512 12.41 -14.59 13.12
N LEU A 513 12.09 -15.11 11.93
CA LEU A 513 11.06 -14.51 11.08
C LEU A 513 9.69 -14.66 11.75
N PRO A 514 8.87 -13.59 11.81
CA PRO A 514 7.53 -13.67 12.37
C PRO A 514 6.60 -14.51 11.49
N MET A 515 5.64 -15.18 12.11
CA MET A 515 4.53 -15.84 11.42
C MET A 515 3.49 -14.79 11.03
N VAL A 516 3.71 -14.15 9.88
CA VAL A 516 2.83 -13.15 9.27
C VAL A 516 2.93 -13.27 7.76
N GLU A 517 1.98 -12.68 7.05
CA GLU A 517 2.05 -12.58 5.60
C GLU A 517 3.29 -11.78 5.17
N VAL A 518 3.96 -12.31 4.15
CA VAL A 518 5.14 -11.72 3.52
C VAL A 518 4.80 -11.44 2.06
N PRO A 519 4.53 -10.19 1.65
CA PRO A 519 4.17 -9.91 0.25
C PRO A 519 5.38 -9.84 -0.70
N GLY A 520 6.61 -9.73 -0.19
CA GLY A 520 7.79 -9.60 -1.03
C GLY A 520 9.10 -9.97 -0.34
N LEU A 521 10.02 -10.53 -1.12
CA LEU A 521 11.35 -10.96 -0.73
C LEU A 521 12.42 -10.26 -1.57
N THR A 522 13.60 -10.08 -1.00
CA THR A 522 14.77 -9.62 -1.75
C THR A 522 16.03 -10.21 -1.17
N ILE A 523 16.83 -10.87 -2.01
CA ILE A 523 18.15 -11.36 -1.63
C ILE A 523 19.21 -10.34 -2.08
N VAL A 524 20.15 -10.03 -1.20
CA VAL A 524 21.40 -9.36 -1.55
C VAL A 524 22.51 -10.41 -1.65
N PRO A 525 22.88 -10.87 -2.87
CA PRO A 525 23.74 -12.04 -3.02
C PRO A 525 25.10 -11.86 -2.35
N GLY A 526 25.73 -10.70 -2.52
CA GLY A 526 27.07 -10.41 -2.01
C GLY A 526 27.18 -10.39 -0.48
N SER A 527 26.09 -10.09 0.23
CA SER A 527 26.07 -10.07 1.71
C SER A 527 25.39 -11.28 2.32
N ARG A 528 24.79 -12.15 1.50
CA ARG A 528 23.99 -13.31 1.95
C ARG A 528 22.86 -12.88 2.89
N ILE A 529 22.17 -11.79 2.58
CA ILE A 529 21.03 -11.30 3.36
C ILE A 529 19.74 -11.50 2.57
N LEU A 530 18.72 -12.03 3.24
CA LEU A 530 17.34 -12.05 2.75
C LEU A 530 16.52 -11.02 3.53
N TYR A 531 15.94 -10.07 2.81
CA TYR A 531 14.91 -9.16 3.31
C TYR A 531 13.53 -9.74 3.03
N ALA A 532 12.63 -9.59 4.00
CA ALA A 532 11.21 -9.91 3.89
C ALA A 532 10.40 -8.65 4.22
N ALA A 533 9.64 -8.16 3.25
CA ALA A 533 8.55 -7.23 3.47
C ALA A 533 7.44 -7.98 4.20
N THR A 534 6.79 -7.37 5.20
CA THR A 534 5.74 -8.06 5.97
C THR A 534 4.48 -7.22 6.08
N HIS A 535 3.34 -7.91 6.18
CA HIS A 535 2.05 -7.28 6.45
C HIS A 535 1.90 -7.03 7.95
N GLY A 536 2.43 -5.90 8.43
CA GLY A 536 2.19 -5.39 9.78
C GLY A 536 3.28 -5.73 10.79
N ARG A 537 4.48 -6.11 10.32
CA ARG A 537 5.70 -6.28 11.13
C ARG A 537 6.91 -5.54 10.55
N SER A 538 6.67 -4.53 9.70
CA SER A 538 7.71 -3.75 9.00
C SER A 538 8.57 -4.62 8.06
N SER A 539 9.86 -4.32 7.90
CA SER A 539 10.80 -5.13 7.14
C SER A 539 11.64 -6.00 8.09
N TRP A 540 11.88 -7.26 7.71
CA TRP A 540 12.75 -8.19 8.42
C TRP A 540 13.96 -8.56 7.58
N GLN A 541 15.08 -8.85 8.23
CA GLN A 541 16.25 -9.41 7.56
C GLN A 541 16.77 -10.64 8.31
N ILE A 542 17.24 -11.63 7.56
CA ILE A 542 18.03 -12.75 8.08
C ILE A 542 19.30 -12.91 7.26
N LYS A 543 20.35 -13.42 7.90
CA LYS A 543 21.54 -13.89 7.18
C LYS A 543 21.26 -15.30 6.68
N LEU A 544 21.44 -15.52 5.39
CA LEU A 544 21.31 -16.81 4.76
C LEU A 544 22.42 -17.76 5.25
N PRO A 545 22.15 -19.08 5.32
CA PRO A 545 23.10 -20.09 5.79
C PRO A 545 24.43 -20.11 5.03
#